data_AF-A0A527XGU4-F1
#
_entry.id   AF-A0A527XGU4-F1
#
_cell.length_a   1.000
_cell.length_b   1.000
_cell.length_c   1.000
_cell.angle_alpha   90.00
_cell.angle_beta   90.00
_cell.angle_gamma   90.00
#
_symmetry.space_group_name_H-M   'P 1'
#
loop_
_entity.id
_entity.type
_entity.pdbx_description
1 polymer ?
#
loop_
_entity_poly.entity_id
_entity_poly.type
_entity_poly.pdbx_seq_one_letter_code
_entity_poly.pdbx_strand_id
1 'polypeptide(L)' 'ILQIAEDGDRVLSVNSFSKAWAMTGWRIGWLTHPSGVADQLGAMTQYINSGTAAPIQAGAVAAIRQGEQLVEEIRQR' A
#
# COMPACT_ATOMS: atom_id res chain seq x y z
N ILE A 1 3.70 11.94 10.15
CA ILE A 1 3.37 12.79 8.99
C ILE A 1 1.88 12.70 8.66
N LEU A 2 1.35 11.54 8.26
CA LEU A 2 -0.10 11.42 8.00
C LEU A 2 -1.00 11.77 9.20
N GLN A 3 -0.52 11.58 10.44
CA GLN A 3 -1.26 11.96 11.66
C GLN A 3 -1.48 13.48 11.83
N ILE A 4 -0.76 14.31 11.07
CA ILE A 4 -0.82 15.77 11.16
C ILE A 4 -1.09 16.43 9.79
N ALA A 5 -1.29 15.62 8.74
CA ALA A 5 -1.52 16.13 7.39
C ALA A 5 -3.03 16.35 7.18
N GLU A 6 -3.37 17.44 6.51
CA GLU A 6 -4.73 17.77 6.09
C GLU A 6 -4.93 17.48 4.60
N ASP A 7 -6.19 17.46 4.13
CA ASP A 7 -6.51 17.13 2.74
C ASP A 7 -5.95 18.15 1.72
N GLY A 8 -5.70 19.39 2.14
CA GLY A 8 -5.07 20.41 1.30
C GLY A 8 -3.55 20.25 1.16
N ASP A 9 -2.93 19.42 2.01
CA ASP A 9 -1.48 19.24 2.02
C ASP A 9 -1.03 18.39 0.84
N ARG A 10 0.07 18.79 0.20
CA ARG A 10 0.63 18.08 -0.96
C ARG A 10 1.49 16.89 -0.52
N VAL A 11 0.92 15.99 0.28
CA VAL A 11 1.60 14.82 0.86
C VAL A 11 1.06 13.54 0.23
N LEU A 12 1.95 12.79 -0.41
CA LEU A 12 1.67 11.43 -0.88
C LEU A 12 2.47 10.44 -0.03
N SER A 13 1.80 9.47 0.58
CA SER A 13 2.47 8.42 1.35
C SER A 13 2.35 7.08 0.63
N VAL A 14 3.50 6.57 0.18
CA VAL A 14 3.60 5.30 -0.54
C VAL A 14 4.12 4.22 0.39
N ASN A 15 3.45 3.08 0.42
CA ASN A 15 3.84 1.93 1.22
C ASN A 15 3.82 0.66 0.40
N SER A 16 4.60 -0.35 0.80
CA SER A 16 4.66 -1.63 0.11
C SER A 16 4.71 -2.80 1.09
N PHE A 17 4.31 -3.97 0.61
CA PHE A 17 4.38 -5.22 1.37
C PHE A 17 5.75 -5.91 1.32
N SER A 18 6.70 -5.35 0.58
CA SER A 18 7.94 -6.07 0.20
C SER A 18 8.80 -6.48 1.39
N LYS A 19 8.90 -5.63 2.41
CA LYS A 19 9.81 -5.82 3.57
C LYS A 19 9.09 -6.23 4.83
N ALA A 20 8.06 -5.47 5.24
CA ALA A 20 7.33 -5.75 6.47
C ALA A 20 6.75 -7.18 6.49
N TRP A 21 6.18 -7.65 5.38
CA TRP A 21 5.59 -8.99 5.27
C TRP A 21 6.38 -9.96 4.38
N ALA A 22 7.65 -9.65 4.09
CA ALA A 22 8.51 -10.46 3.21
C ALA A 22 7.92 -10.74 1.79
N MET A 23 7.03 -9.89 1.29
CA MET A 23 6.34 -10.10 0.00
C MET A 23 7.10 -9.49 -1.19
N THR A 24 8.44 -9.60 -1.20
CA THR A 24 9.30 -8.99 -2.24
C THR A 24 9.01 -9.50 -3.65
N GLY A 25 8.27 -10.60 -3.86
CA GLY A 25 7.83 -11.10 -5.18
C GLY A 25 6.41 -10.69 -5.63
N TRP A 26 5.60 -10.11 -4.74
CA TRP A 26 4.14 -10.00 -4.95
C TRP A 26 3.68 -8.71 -5.65
N ARG A 27 4.54 -7.69 -5.74
CA ARG A 27 4.27 -6.40 -6.42
C ARG A 27 2.97 -5.74 -5.98
N ILE A 28 2.77 -5.64 -4.67
CA ILE A 28 1.63 -4.97 -4.07
C ILE A 28 2.06 -3.93 -3.03
N GLY A 29 1.30 -2.85 -2.98
CA GLY A 29 1.46 -1.72 -2.07
C GLY A 29 0.20 -0.86 -2.07
N TRP A 30 0.25 0.27 -1.37
CA TRP A 30 -0.84 1.24 -1.34
C TRP A 30 -0.30 2.66 -1.30
N LEU A 31 -1.18 3.60 -1.67
CA LEU A 31 -0.92 5.02 -1.69
C LEU A 31 -2.01 5.72 -0.88
N THR A 32 -1.60 6.57 0.06
CA THR A 32 -2.47 7.56 0.70
C THR A 32 -2.21 8.91 0.03
N HIS A 33 -3.27 9.59 -0.39
CA HIS A 33 -3.20 10.82 -1.16
C HIS A 33 -4.34 11.79 -0.80
N PRO A 34 -4.19 13.10 -1.10
CA PRO A 34 -5.27 14.09 -1.04
C PRO A 34 -6.45 13.72 -1.94
N SER A 35 -7.67 14.05 -1.52
CA SER A 35 -8.88 13.75 -2.28
C SER A 35 -8.86 14.35 -3.69
N GLY A 36 -8.29 15.56 -3.85
CA GLY A 36 -8.25 16.31 -5.11
C GLY A 36 -7.41 15.68 -6.24
N VAL A 37 -6.67 14.60 -5.98
CA VAL A 37 -5.89 13.88 -7.00
C VAL A 37 -6.39 12.45 -7.28
N ALA A 38 -7.53 12.07 -6.70
CA ALA A 38 -8.06 10.71 -6.79
C ALA A 38 -8.29 10.25 -8.25
N ASP A 39 -8.94 11.09 -9.06
CA ASP A 39 -9.31 10.75 -10.43
C ASP A 39 -8.07 10.55 -11.32
N GLN A 40 -7.06 11.40 -11.16
CA GLN A 40 -5.80 11.33 -11.90
C GLN A 40 -5.01 10.07 -11.53
N LEU A 41 -4.98 9.69 -10.25
CA LEU A 41 -4.34 8.46 -9.78
C LEU A 41 -5.10 7.21 -10.24
N GLY A 42 -6.43 7.27 -10.27
CA GLY A 42 -7.28 6.22 -10.83
C GLY A 42 -7.00 6.00 -12.31
N ALA A 43 -6.98 7.07 -13.11
CA ALA A 43 -6.64 7.02 -14.52
C ALA A 43 -5.22 6.47 -14.74
N MET A 44 -4.24 6.96 -13.98
CA MET A 44 -2.86 6.48 -14.06
C MET A 44 -2.76 4.98 -13.77
N THR A 45 -3.48 4.48 -12.76
CA THR A 45 -3.55 3.05 -12.45
C THR A 45 -4.10 2.25 -13.63
N GLN A 46 -5.19 2.71 -14.25
CA GLN A 46 -5.78 2.04 -15.42
C GLN A 46 -4.81 1.94 -16.60
N TYR A 47 -4.07 3.02 -16.90
CA TYR A 47 -3.16 3.06 -18.05
C TYR A 47 -1.80 2.37 -17.80
N ILE A 48 -1.29 2.35 -16.56
CA ILE A 48 0.03 1.78 -16.28
C ILE A 48 -0.02 0.28 -16.02
N ASN A 49 -1.01 -0.19 -15.25
CA ASN A 49 -1.05 -1.60 -14.82
C ASN A 49 -2.45 -2.22 -14.83
N SER A 50 -3.49 -1.46 -15.19
CA SER A 50 -4.88 -1.91 -15.24
C SER A 50 -5.41 -2.46 -13.90
N GLY A 51 -4.80 -2.04 -12.79
CA GLY A 51 -5.11 -2.51 -11.44
C GLY A 51 -4.24 -3.68 -10.97
N THR A 52 -4.53 -4.16 -9.77
CA THR A 52 -3.80 -5.28 -9.15
C THR A 52 -4.63 -6.55 -9.21
N ALA A 53 -4.01 -7.69 -9.51
CA ALA A 53 -4.70 -8.98 -9.57
C ALA A 53 -5.44 -9.31 -8.25
N ALA A 54 -6.71 -9.72 -8.36
CA ALA A 54 -7.56 -10.06 -7.22
C ALA A 54 -6.93 -11.03 -6.19
N PRO A 55 -6.28 -12.16 -6.58
CA PRO A 55 -5.65 -13.04 -5.60
C PRO A 55 -4.49 -12.38 -4.84
N ILE A 56 -3.77 -11.44 -5.46
CA ILE A 56 -2.69 -10.69 -4.80
C ILE A 56 -3.28 -9.72 -3.77
N GLN A 57 -4.39 -9.05 -4.11
CA GLN A 57 -5.12 -8.20 -3.15
C GLN A 57 -5.62 -9.00 -1.94
N ALA A 58 -6.17 -10.20 -2.17
CA ALA A 58 -6.59 -11.09 -1.09
C ALA A 58 -5.41 -11.49 -0.17
N GLY A 59 -4.25 -11.79 -0.74
CA GLY A 59 -3.03 -12.05 0.02
C GLY A 59 -2.58 -10.86 0.86
N ALA A 60 -2.63 -9.64 0.32
CA ALA A 60 -2.33 -8.42 1.07
C ALA A 60 -3.32 -8.18 2.23
N VAL A 61 -4.61 -8.44 2.03
CA VAL A 61 -5.62 -8.35 3.10
C VAL A 61 -5.31 -9.36 4.21
N ALA A 62 -4.94 -10.59 3.86
CA ALA A 62 -4.52 -11.60 4.84
C ALA A 62 -3.26 -11.14 5.60
N ALA A 63 -2.26 -10.59 4.90
CA ALA A 63 -1.05 -10.06 5.51
C ALA A 63 -1.34 -8.93 6.53
N ILE A 64 -2.22 -7.98 6.20
CA ILE A 64 -2.61 -6.92 7.14
C ILE A 64 -3.32 -7.51 8.36
N ARG A 65 -4.25 -8.45 8.16
CA ARG A 65 -5.12 -8.95 9.25
C ARG A 65 -4.44 -9.98 10.15
N GLN A 66 -3.46 -10.71 9.65
CA GLN A 66 -2.91 -11.90 10.32
C GLN A 66 -1.37 -11.90 10.38
N GLY A 67 -0.71 -10.93 9.75
CA GLY A 67 0.75 -10.94 9.59
C GLY A 67 1.54 -10.31 10.73
N GLU A 68 0.93 -9.71 11.74
CA GLU A 68 1.63 -8.96 12.80
C GLU A 68 2.70 -9.78 13.52
N GLN A 69 2.44 -11.07 13.79
CA GLN A 69 3.42 -11.94 14.42
C GLN A 69 4.72 -12.04 13.60
N LEU A 70 4.58 -12.26 12.28
CA LEU A 70 5.73 -12.31 11.37
C LEU A 70 6.48 -10.98 11.33
N VAL A 71 5.74 -9.85 11.30
CA VAL A 71 6.37 -8.52 11.29
C VAL A 71 7.22 -8.31 12.55
N GLU A 72 6.71 -8.72 13.72
CA GLU A 72 7.44 -8.58 14.98
C GLU A 72 8.67 -9.49 15.02
N GLU A 73 8.55 -10.74 14.57
CA GLU A 73 9.69 -11.65 14.42
C GLU A 73 10.78 -11.08 13.51
N ILE A 74 10.40 -10.38 12.43
CA ILE A 74 11.35 -9.72 11.52
C ILE A 74 11.99 -8.49 12.20
N ARG A 75 11.24 -7.72 12.99
CA ARG A 75 11.75 -6.51 13.67
C ARG A 75 12.79 -6.84 14.74
N GLN A 76 12.66 -7.98 15.41
CA GLN A 76 13.56 -8.41 16.48
C GLN A 76 14.85 -9.11 15.98
N ARG A 77 15.01 -9.25 14.66
CA ARG A 77 16.24 -9.78 14.03
C ARG A 77 17.15 -8.64 13.63
#